data_AF-A0A952RWN7-F1
#
_entry.id   AF-A0A952RWN7-F1
#
_cell.length_a   1.000
_cell.length_b   1.000
_cell.length_c   1.000
_cell.angle_alpha   90.00
_cell.angle_beta   90.00
_cell.angle_gamma   90.00
#
_symmetry.space_group_name_H-M   'P 1'
#
loop_
_entity.id
_entity.type
_entity.pdbx_description
1 polymer ?
#
loop_
_entity_poly.entity_id
_entity_poly.type
_entity_poly.pdbx_seq_one_letter_code
_entity_poly.pdbx_strand_id
1 'polypeptide(L)'
;MALLAFFLYLAARTFSGHNDPAQLRFVENPVDPHVGSAVSGSTISTTVFTGEAHDTAQRLRECGSLLIAVSLSAFEEFRVHGKFPATLAELLAGIRNRSLLPPGIEIRDGGLHSSLSDLKLSYRPDPFSFEIVALPSEGVQGPAMIFRFPLPPSRASSIVYFEYPGRNKQRQPIPEPFRSTEQLAAVGWTIRHWKGEALPLNDGAVRDLLDQASWLKTQTGEER
;
A
#
# COMPACT_ATOMS: atom_id res chain seq x y z
N MET A 1 35.90 9.87 28.46
CA MET A 1 34.46 9.67 28.18
C MET A 1 33.86 10.76 27.28
N ALA A 2 34.11 12.06 27.51
CA ALA A 2 33.57 13.13 26.66
C ALA A 2 34.06 13.11 25.19
N LEU A 3 35.30 12.70 24.96
CA LEU A 3 35.91 12.65 23.62
C LEU A 3 35.30 11.56 22.72
N LEU A 4 34.91 10.42 23.30
CA LEU A 4 34.26 9.32 22.58
C LEU A 4 32.85 9.72 22.12
N ALA A 5 32.10 10.41 22.98
CA ALA A 5 30.77 10.93 22.65
C ALA A 5 30.83 11.98 21.53
N PHE A 6 31.86 12.82 21.52
CA PHE A 6 32.07 13.81 20.46
C PHE A 6 32.39 13.16 19.11
N PHE A 7 33.22 12.11 19.08
CA PHE A 7 33.51 11.37 17.86
C PHE A 7 32.29 10.58 17.34
N LEU A 8 31.49 9.98 18.24
CA LEU A 8 30.24 9.32 17.86
C LEU A 8 29.22 10.31 17.30
N TYR A 9 29.14 11.52 17.86
CA TYR A 9 28.27 12.59 17.37
C TYR A 9 28.70 13.10 15.99
N LEU A 10 30.00 13.30 15.76
CA LEU A 10 30.55 13.66 14.45
C LEU A 10 30.31 12.56 13.40
N ALA A 11 30.56 11.30 13.77
CA ALA A 11 30.31 10.16 12.89
C ALA A 11 28.83 10.02 12.52
N ALA A 12 27.92 10.16 13.49
CA ALA A 12 26.48 10.16 13.24
C ALA A 12 26.06 11.31 12.33
N ARG A 13 26.61 12.51 12.53
CA ARG A 13 26.30 13.68 11.69
C ARG A 13 26.80 13.54 10.26
N THR A 14 27.95 12.90 10.03
CA THR A 14 28.47 12.62 8.69
C THR A 14 27.72 11.49 7.99
N PHE A 15 27.19 10.51 8.73
CA PHE A 15 26.40 9.41 8.17
C PHE A 15 24.93 9.78 7.91
N SER A 16 24.38 10.76 8.65
CA SER A 16 23.00 11.25 8.45
C SER A 16 22.86 12.28 7.32
N GLY A 17 23.93 12.59 6.60
CA GLY A 17 23.99 13.72 5.66
C GLY A 17 23.71 13.42 4.18
N HIS A 18 23.12 12.28 3.80
CA HIS A 18 22.83 11.99 2.37
C HIS A 18 21.54 11.21 2.08
N ASN A 19 20.63 11.08 3.06
CA ASN A 19 19.30 10.59 2.74
C ASN A 19 18.47 11.77 2.29
N ASP A 20 18.45 12.01 0.97
CA ASP A 20 17.37 12.77 0.35
C ASP A 20 16.06 12.19 0.91
N PRO A 21 15.21 13.00 1.59
CA PRO A 21 13.90 12.51 1.99
C PRO A 21 13.22 12.04 0.71
N ALA A 22 12.73 10.80 0.67
CA ALA A 22 12.10 10.24 -0.52
C ALA A 22 11.01 11.20 -1.02
N GLN A 23 11.35 12.04 -1.99
CA GLN A 23 10.43 13.00 -2.57
C GLN A 23 9.51 12.20 -3.46
N LEU A 24 8.28 11.98 -2.99
CA LEU A 24 7.20 11.46 -3.82
C LEU A 24 6.88 12.53 -4.87
N ARG A 25 7.46 12.39 -6.07
CA ARG A 25 7.12 13.21 -7.22
C ARG A 25 5.85 12.65 -7.85
N PHE A 26 4.72 13.29 -7.57
CA PHE A 26 3.49 13.05 -8.31
C PHE A 26 3.65 13.66 -9.70
N VAL A 27 3.65 12.80 -10.73
CA VAL A 27 3.57 13.23 -12.13
C VAL A 27 2.09 13.22 -12.49
N GLU A 28 1.46 14.39 -12.47
CA GLU A 28 0.14 14.58 -13.06
C GLU A 28 0.31 14.61 -14.58
N ASN A 29 -0.23 13.61 -15.27
CA ASN A 29 -0.40 13.68 -16.72
C ASN A 29 -1.69 14.48 -16.98
N PRO A 30 -1.63 15.62 -17.71
CA PRO A 30 -2.84 16.29 -18.14
C PRO A 30 -3.62 15.33 -19.05
N VAL A 31 -4.84 15.00 -18.65
CA VAL A 31 -5.80 14.35 -19.54
C VAL A 31 -6.40 15.47 -20.38
N ASP A 32 -5.98 15.55 -21.66
CA ASP A 32 -6.58 16.47 -22.61
C ASP A 32 -8.09 16.18 -22.72
N PRO A 33 -8.99 17.18 -22.50
CA PRO A 33 -10.43 16.96 -22.52
C PRO A 33 -11.02 16.85 -23.93
N HIS A 34 -10.20 16.57 -24.95
CA HIS A 34 -10.62 16.42 -26.34
C HIS A 34 -10.05 15.16 -26.99
N VAL A 35 -10.55 14.00 -26.57
CA VAL A 35 -10.66 12.86 -27.49
C VAL A 35 -12.14 12.49 -27.56
N GLY A 36 -12.74 12.91 -28.67
CA GLY A 36 -14.12 12.63 -29.00
C GLY A 36 -14.40 11.14 -28.99
N SER A 37 -15.60 10.82 -28.54
CA SER A 37 -16.25 9.52 -28.64
C SER A 37 -16.16 8.99 -30.09
N ALA A 38 -15.23 8.09 -30.34
CA ALA A 38 -15.24 7.19 -31.48
C ALA A 38 -15.20 5.77 -30.90
N VAL A 39 -16.40 5.23 -30.67
CA VAL A 39 -16.60 3.82 -30.34
C VAL A 39 -16.26 3.00 -31.58
N SER A 40 -14.98 2.69 -31.75
CA SER A 40 -14.54 1.50 -32.47
C SER A 40 -14.30 0.43 -31.42
N GLY A 41 -15.25 -0.50 -31.30
CA GLY A 41 -15.22 -1.61 -30.36
C GLY A 41 -14.10 -2.61 -30.65
N SER A 42 -12.85 -2.21 -30.43
CA SER A 42 -11.83 -3.17 -30.01
C SER A 42 -12.21 -3.59 -28.61
N THR A 43 -12.87 -4.73 -28.51
CA THR A 43 -13.12 -5.39 -27.23
C THR A 43 -11.75 -5.84 -26.74
N ILE A 44 -11.01 -4.96 -26.07
CA ILE A 44 -9.82 -5.37 -25.31
C ILE A 44 -10.34 -6.45 -24.38
N SER A 45 -9.90 -7.69 -24.61
CA SER A 45 -10.37 -8.84 -23.84
C SER A 45 -10.04 -8.58 -22.38
N THR A 46 -11.07 -8.28 -21.58
CA THR A 46 -10.92 -7.99 -20.14
C THR A 46 -10.46 -9.24 -19.38
N THR A 47 -10.36 -10.40 -20.03
CA THR A 47 -9.85 -11.64 -19.44
C THR A 47 -8.47 -11.47 -18.79
N VAL A 48 -7.63 -10.55 -19.27
CA VAL A 48 -6.30 -10.26 -18.69
C VAL A 48 -6.40 -9.50 -17.34
N PHE A 49 -7.51 -8.82 -17.07
CA PHE A 49 -7.79 -8.06 -15.84
C PHE A 49 -8.77 -8.79 -14.93
N THR A 50 -8.63 -10.11 -14.80
CA THR A 50 -9.48 -10.92 -13.92
C THR A 50 -8.67 -11.95 -13.16
N GLY A 51 -9.23 -12.43 -12.04
CA GLY A 51 -8.69 -13.53 -11.26
C GLY A 51 -7.82 -13.10 -10.08
N GLU A 52 -7.38 -14.10 -9.31
CA GLU A 52 -6.71 -13.92 -8.01
C GLU A 52 -5.55 -12.93 -8.02
N ALA A 53 -4.68 -12.98 -9.02
CA ALA A 53 -3.53 -12.09 -9.11
C ALA A 53 -3.94 -10.63 -9.36
N HIS A 54 -4.93 -10.41 -10.21
CA HIS A 54 -5.45 -9.07 -10.51
C HIS A 54 -6.13 -8.47 -9.28
N ASP A 55 -7.03 -9.22 -8.65
CA ASP A 55 -7.77 -8.81 -7.46
C ASP A 55 -6.80 -8.50 -6.30
N THR A 56 -5.81 -9.38 -6.07
CA THR A 56 -4.78 -9.17 -5.05
C THR A 56 -3.97 -7.90 -5.32
N ALA A 57 -3.60 -7.65 -6.58
CA ALA A 57 -2.86 -6.44 -6.95
C ALA A 57 -3.68 -5.15 -6.77
N GLN A 58 -4.98 -5.17 -7.08
CA GLN A 58 -5.86 -4.03 -6.80
C GLN A 58 -6.01 -3.79 -5.30
N ARG A 59 -6.26 -4.85 -4.51
CA ARG A 59 -6.38 -4.75 -3.05
C ARG A 59 -5.08 -4.30 -2.38
N LEU A 60 -3.92 -4.71 -2.89
CA LEU A 60 -2.61 -4.19 -2.45
C LEU A 60 -2.51 -2.67 -2.66
N ARG A 61 -2.96 -2.16 -3.82
CA ARG A 61 -2.97 -0.73 -4.11
C ARG A 61 -3.92 0.05 -3.18
N GLU A 62 -5.12 -0.47 -2.94
CA GLU A 62 -6.07 0.13 -1.99
C GLU A 62 -5.52 0.17 -0.57
N CYS A 63 -4.97 -0.93 -0.07
CA CYS A 63 -4.42 -0.98 1.27
C CYS A 63 -3.19 -0.09 1.41
N GLY A 64 -2.34 -0.05 0.38
CA GLY A 64 -1.17 0.81 0.32
C GLY A 64 -1.52 2.30 0.36
N SER A 65 -2.50 2.73 -0.44
CA SER A 65 -2.96 4.12 -0.44
C SER A 65 -3.64 4.49 0.90
N LEU A 66 -4.41 3.57 1.49
CA LEU A 66 -4.99 3.77 2.81
C LEU A 66 -3.93 3.88 3.91
N LEU A 67 -2.88 3.04 3.87
CA LEU A 67 -1.75 3.12 4.79
C LEU A 67 -1.08 4.51 4.74
N ILE A 68 -0.91 5.06 3.53
CA ILE A 68 -0.37 6.41 3.32
C ILE A 68 -1.34 7.47 3.87
N ALA A 69 -2.64 7.37 3.57
CA ALA A 69 -3.65 8.32 4.04
C ALA A 69 -3.71 8.39 5.58
N VAL A 70 -3.70 7.22 6.24
CA VAL A 70 -3.67 7.12 7.70
C VAL A 70 -2.39 7.75 8.26
N SER A 71 -1.24 7.44 7.66
CA SER A 71 0.05 8.02 8.06
C SER A 71 0.04 9.54 7.95
N LEU A 72 -0.36 10.08 6.78
CA LEU A 72 -0.39 11.52 6.53
C LEU A 72 -1.32 12.24 7.50
N SER A 73 -2.52 11.71 7.72
CA SER A 73 -3.48 12.32 8.67
C SER A 73 -2.92 12.36 10.10
N ALA A 74 -2.34 11.26 10.58
CA ALA A 74 -1.80 11.17 11.93
C ALA A 74 -0.54 12.03 12.12
N PHE A 75 0.38 12.02 11.17
CA PHE A 75 1.60 12.83 11.25
C PHE A 75 1.32 14.32 11.08
N GLU A 76 0.32 14.69 10.29
CA GLU A 76 -0.13 16.09 10.19
C GLU A 76 -0.70 16.58 11.53
N GLU A 77 -1.52 15.75 12.19
CA GLU A 77 -2.02 16.07 13.55
C GLU A 77 -0.87 16.28 14.53
N PHE A 78 0.10 15.36 14.52
CA PHE A 78 1.30 15.48 15.35
C PHE A 78 2.12 16.73 15.04
N ARG A 79 2.27 17.07 13.75
CA ARG A 79 3.01 18.27 13.31
C ARG A 79 2.33 19.56 13.80
N VAL A 80 1.01 19.62 13.79
CA VAL A 80 0.24 20.82 14.16
C VAL A 80 0.06 20.94 15.68
N HIS A 81 -0.22 19.84 16.37
CA HIS A 81 -0.64 19.84 17.77
C HIS A 81 0.37 19.21 18.74
N GLY A 82 1.46 18.64 18.23
CA GLY A 82 2.49 17.97 19.04
C GLY A 82 2.06 16.61 19.61
N LYS A 83 0.93 16.07 19.16
CA LYS A 83 0.36 14.79 19.62
C LYS A 83 -0.38 14.07 18.49
N PHE A 84 -0.37 12.75 18.53
CA PHE A 84 -1.18 11.94 17.61
C PHE A 84 -2.68 12.01 18.00
N PRO A 85 -3.61 11.68 17.08
CA PRO A 85 -5.04 11.59 17.39
C PRO A 85 -5.28 10.67 18.61
N ALA A 86 -6.14 11.04 19.56
CA ALA A 86 -6.32 10.23 20.76
C ALA A 86 -7.12 8.94 20.48
N THR A 87 -7.97 8.97 19.45
CA THR A 87 -8.90 7.89 19.12
C THR A 87 -8.93 7.58 17.63
N LEU A 88 -9.41 6.38 17.28
CA LEU A 88 -9.67 6.02 15.89
C LEU A 88 -10.67 6.98 15.23
N ALA A 89 -11.68 7.44 15.97
CA ALA A 89 -12.66 8.38 15.47
C ALA A 89 -12.04 9.73 15.08
N GLU A 90 -11.13 10.25 15.90
CA GLU A 90 -10.36 11.47 15.58
C GLU A 90 -9.46 11.28 14.36
N LEU A 91 -8.79 10.13 14.26
CA LEU A 91 -7.96 9.79 13.10
C LEU A 91 -8.79 9.76 11.81
N LEU A 92 -9.93 9.07 11.82
CA LEU A 92 -10.84 8.96 10.68
C LEU A 92 -11.45 10.33 10.32
N ALA A 93 -11.82 11.14 11.31
CA ALA A 93 -12.27 12.51 11.08
C ALA A 93 -11.17 13.35 10.41
N GLY A 94 -9.92 13.19 10.83
CA GLY A 94 -8.77 13.83 10.21
C GLY A 94 -8.54 13.41 8.75
N ILE A 95 -8.73 12.14 8.42
CA ILE A 95 -8.63 11.63 7.03
C ILE A 95 -9.73 12.27 6.18
N ARG A 96 -10.97 12.28 6.69
CA ARG A 96 -12.13 12.85 5.98
C ARG A 96 -12.00 14.35 5.75
N ASN A 97 -11.65 15.11 6.79
CA ASN A 97 -11.57 16.57 6.73
C ASN A 97 -10.46 17.07 5.79
N ARG A 98 -9.44 16.24 5.55
CA ARG A 98 -8.33 16.52 4.64
C ARG A 98 -8.52 15.89 3.26
N SER A 99 -9.68 15.29 2.99
CA SER A 99 -9.97 14.59 1.72
C SER A 99 -8.92 13.55 1.34
N LEU A 100 -8.41 12.81 2.33
CA LEU A 100 -7.33 11.83 2.15
C LEU A 100 -7.84 10.41 1.88
N LEU A 101 -9.16 10.18 1.82
CA LEU A 101 -9.69 8.86 1.52
C LEU A 101 -9.25 8.42 0.11
N PRO A 102 -8.66 7.22 -0.04
CA PRO A 102 -8.36 6.70 -1.36
C PRO A 102 -9.63 6.50 -2.19
N PRO A 103 -9.55 6.66 -3.52
CA PRO A 103 -10.67 6.35 -4.40
C PRO A 103 -11.18 4.91 -4.19
N GLY A 104 -12.50 4.75 -4.15
CA GLY A 104 -13.15 3.45 -3.92
C GLY A 104 -13.22 3.00 -2.45
N ILE A 105 -12.62 3.76 -1.52
CA ILE A 105 -12.75 3.51 -0.08
C ILE A 105 -13.70 4.53 0.54
N GLU A 106 -14.68 4.03 1.29
CA GLU A 106 -15.66 4.84 1.99
C GLU A 106 -15.61 4.57 3.49
N ILE A 107 -15.95 5.57 4.29
CA ILE A 107 -16.22 5.41 5.72
C ILE A 107 -17.73 5.24 5.90
N ARG A 108 -18.18 4.08 6.39
CA ARG A 108 -19.58 3.81 6.74
C ARG A 108 -19.64 3.24 8.14
N ASP A 109 -20.54 3.74 8.98
CA ASP A 109 -20.73 3.30 10.37
C ASP A 109 -19.44 3.28 11.22
N GLY A 110 -18.48 4.17 10.91
CA GLY A 110 -17.17 4.22 11.57
C GLY A 110 -16.17 3.15 11.12
N GLY A 111 -16.55 2.28 10.17
CA GLY A 111 -15.69 1.32 9.48
C GLY A 111 -15.25 1.79 8.10
N LEU A 112 -14.25 1.11 7.52
CA LEU A 112 -13.75 1.36 6.17
C LEU A 112 -14.24 0.26 5.24
N HIS A 113 -14.75 0.64 4.07
CA HIS A 113 -15.34 -0.28 3.11
C HIS A 113 -14.81 0.00 1.70
N SER A 114 -14.50 -1.07 0.97
CA SER A 114 -14.22 -1.06 -0.47
C SER A 114 -15.06 -2.14 -1.16
N SER A 115 -15.28 -2.00 -2.47
CA SER A 115 -15.85 -3.07 -3.30
C SER A 115 -14.96 -4.32 -3.35
N LEU A 116 -13.65 -4.18 -3.13
CA LEU A 116 -12.68 -5.26 -3.22
C LEU A 116 -12.33 -5.87 -1.86
N SER A 117 -12.42 -5.09 -0.78
CA SER A 117 -12.05 -5.55 0.56
C SER A 117 -12.99 -5.07 1.66
N ASP A 118 -13.24 -5.97 2.63
CA ASP A 118 -13.68 -5.61 3.96
C ASP A 118 -12.45 -5.17 4.78
N LEU A 119 -12.41 -3.88 5.17
CA LEU A 119 -11.24 -3.25 5.77
C LEU A 119 -11.47 -2.96 7.25
N LYS A 120 -10.63 -3.51 8.12
CA LYS A 120 -10.62 -3.21 9.56
C LYS A 120 -9.35 -2.44 9.93
N LEU A 121 -9.52 -1.19 10.34
CA LEU A 121 -8.44 -0.36 10.88
C LEU A 121 -8.41 -0.44 12.40
N SER A 122 -7.31 -0.94 12.94
CA SER A 122 -7.00 -0.91 14.37
C SER A 122 -5.96 0.18 14.64
N TYR A 123 -6.16 0.96 15.69
CA TYR A 123 -5.35 2.14 16.00
C TYR A 123 -5.00 2.19 17.48
N ARG A 124 -3.77 2.59 17.80
CA ARG A 124 -3.37 3.02 19.14
C ARG A 124 -2.46 4.25 19.07
N PRO A 125 -2.65 5.25 19.95
CA PRO A 125 -1.84 6.47 19.95
C PRO A 125 -0.48 6.31 20.64
N ASP A 126 -0.37 5.39 21.60
CA ASP A 126 0.85 5.17 22.39
C ASP A 126 1.09 3.67 22.69
N PRO A 127 2.20 3.06 22.22
CA PRO A 127 3.09 3.60 21.20
C PRO A 127 2.32 3.73 19.87
N PHE A 128 2.51 4.85 19.16
CA PHE A 128 1.80 5.11 17.90
C PHE A 128 1.91 3.92 16.95
N SER A 129 0.78 3.30 16.64
CA SER A 129 0.71 2.16 15.74
C SER A 129 -0.68 2.04 15.14
N PHE A 130 -0.73 1.52 13.93
CA PHE A 130 -2.00 1.14 13.31
C PHE A 130 -1.83 -0.11 12.45
N GLU A 131 -2.92 -0.84 12.29
CA GLU A 131 -3.00 -2.07 11.54
C GLU A 131 -4.24 -2.07 10.65
N ILE A 132 -4.08 -2.37 9.37
CA ILE A 132 -5.17 -2.56 8.43
C ILE A 132 -5.25 -4.05 8.12
N VAL A 133 -6.34 -4.69 8.52
CA VAL A 133 -6.71 -6.03 8.09
C VAL A 133 -7.63 -5.89 6.88
N ALA A 134 -7.23 -6.51 5.77
CA ALA A 134 -8.00 -6.52 4.53
C ALA A 134 -8.40 -7.95 4.20
N LEU A 135 -9.70 -8.21 4.26
CA LEU A 135 -10.31 -9.47 3.84
C LEU A 135 -10.90 -9.27 2.44
N PRO A 136 -10.80 -10.24 1.51
CA PRO A 136 -11.44 -10.10 0.21
C PRO A 136 -12.95 -9.97 0.38
N SER A 137 -13.61 -9.09 -0.39
CA SER A 137 -15.06 -8.94 -0.45
C SER A 137 -15.72 -10.12 -1.19
N GLU A 138 -17.05 -10.25 -1.13
CA GLU A 138 -17.74 -11.40 -1.76
C GLU A 138 -17.52 -11.40 -3.27
N GLY A 139 -17.21 -12.56 -3.85
CA GLY A 139 -16.85 -12.69 -5.26
C GLY A 139 -15.42 -12.26 -5.63
N VAL A 140 -14.66 -11.67 -4.69
CA VAL A 140 -13.27 -11.24 -4.89
C VAL A 140 -12.32 -12.34 -4.46
N GLN A 141 -11.29 -12.60 -5.27
CA GLN A 141 -10.29 -13.63 -5.00
C GLN A 141 -9.06 -13.08 -4.26
N GLY A 142 -8.27 -13.99 -3.69
CA GLY A 142 -6.99 -13.67 -3.08
C GLY A 142 -6.96 -13.83 -1.57
N PRO A 143 -5.79 -13.59 -0.96
CA PRO A 143 -5.54 -13.87 0.44
C PRO A 143 -6.08 -12.77 1.37
N ALA A 144 -6.20 -13.09 2.66
CA ALA A 144 -6.31 -12.06 3.67
C ALA A 144 -4.94 -11.39 3.86
N MET A 145 -4.95 -10.08 4.07
CA MET A 145 -3.73 -9.27 4.18
C MET A 145 -3.75 -8.43 5.44
N ILE A 146 -2.58 -8.22 6.04
CA ILE A 146 -2.38 -7.29 7.17
C ILE A 146 -1.23 -6.35 6.86
N PHE A 147 -1.51 -5.04 6.93
CA PHE A 147 -0.53 -3.96 6.80
C PHE A 147 -0.37 -3.26 8.14
N ARG A 148 0.85 -2.91 8.52
CA ARG A 148 1.15 -2.35 9.85
C ARG A 148 2.03 -1.13 9.77
N PHE A 149 1.84 -0.23 10.73
CA PHE A 149 2.79 0.81 11.05
C PHE A 149 3.15 0.74 12.56
N PRO A 150 4.44 0.87 12.92
CA PRO A 150 5.59 0.94 12.02
C PRO A 150 5.75 -0.35 11.19
N LEU A 151 6.24 -0.21 9.97
CA LEU A 151 6.49 -1.36 9.09
C LEU A 151 7.59 -2.24 9.73
N PRO A 152 7.48 -3.58 9.62
CA PRO A 152 8.59 -4.46 9.94
C PRO A 152 9.84 -4.03 9.13
N PRO A 153 11.06 -4.22 9.68
CA PRO A 153 12.28 -3.90 8.96
C PRO A 153 12.26 -4.55 7.56
N SER A 154 12.37 -3.72 6.53
CA SER A 154 12.32 -4.15 5.12
C SER A 154 13.51 -3.61 4.35
N ARG A 155 13.78 -4.21 3.18
CA ARG A 155 14.73 -3.64 2.23
C ARG A 155 14.14 -2.34 1.67
N ALA A 156 15.01 -1.38 1.35
CA ALA A 156 14.66 -0.18 0.59
C ALA A 156 13.79 -0.58 -0.62
N SER A 157 12.75 0.21 -0.91
CA SER A 157 11.77 0.02 -2.00
C SER A 157 10.79 -1.17 -1.89
N SER A 158 10.52 -1.70 -0.69
CA SER A 158 9.46 -2.71 -0.51
C SER A 158 8.53 -2.41 0.67
N ILE A 159 7.22 -2.55 0.43
CA ILE A 159 6.21 -2.55 1.49
C ILE A 159 6.09 -3.98 1.99
N VAL A 160 6.24 -4.18 3.30
CA VAL A 160 6.04 -5.48 3.93
C VAL A 160 4.61 -5.60 4.45
N TYR A 161 3.98 -6.73 4.16
CA TYR A 161 2.67 -7.08 4.65
C TYR A 161 2.63 -8.55 5.06
N PHE A 162 1.60 -8.94 5.81
CA PHE A 162 1.38 -10.33 6.18
C PHE A 162 0.23 -10.88 5.36
N GLU A 163 0.38 -12.11 4.90
CA GLU A 163 -0.58 -12.80 4.07
C GLU A 163 -0.98 -14.12 4.72
N TYR A 164 -2.28 -14.40 4.77
CA TYR A 164 -2.79 -15.71 5.13
C TYR A 164 -3.27 -16.44 3.86
N PRO A 165 -2.67 -17.59 3.50
CA PRO A 165 -3.04 -18.36 2.33
C PRO A 165 -4.32 -19.16 2.62
N GLY A 166 -5.47 -18.49 2.63
CA GLY A 166 -6.77 -19.12 2.86
C GLY A 166 -7.81 -18.57 1.92
N ARG A 167 -8.41 -19.45 1.08
CA ARG A 167 -9.50 -19.07 0.15
C ARG A 167 -10.88 -19.02 0.81
N ASN A 168 -11.01 -19.52 2.04
CA ASN A 168 -12.29 -19.59 2.74
C ASN A 168 -12.34 -18.55 3.88
N LYS A 169 -13.13 -17.48 3.65
CA LYS A 169 -13.34 -16.38 4.63
C LYS A 169 -13.80 -16.86 6.00
N GLN A 170 -14.59 -17.93 6.06
CA GLN A 170 -15.19 -18.42 7.32
C GLN A 170 -14.21 -19.17 8.22
N ARG A 171 -13.01 -19.50 7.73
CA ARG A 171 -11.95 -20.19 8.48
C ARG A 171 -10.64 -19.39 8.57
N GLN A 172 -10.63 -18.12 8.16
CA GLN A 172 -9.45 -17.27 8.32
C GLN A 172 -9.35 -16.82 9.78
N PRO A 173 -8.31 -17.21 10.54
CA PRO A 173 -8.13 -16.71 11.89
C PRO A 173 -7.73 -15.24 11.79
N ILE A 174 -8.69 -14.34 12.00
CA ILE A 174 -8.40 -12.91 12.14
C ILE A 174 -7.68 -12.74 13.47
N PRO A 175 -6.39 -12.37 13.47
CA PRO A 175 -5.65 -12.19 14.71
C PRO A 175 -6.18 -10.97 15.46
N GLU A 176 -5.99 -10.98 16.78
CA GLU A 176 -6.11 -9.75 17.56
C GLU A 176 -5.12 -8.69 17.04
N PRO A 177 -5.47 -7.39 17.09
CA PRO A 177 -4.59 -6.34 16.58
C PRO A 177 -3.21 -6.34 17.25
N PHE A 178 -2.19 -5.94 16.48
CA PHE A 178 -0.82 -5.69 16.99
C PHE A 178 -0.10 -6.93 17.55
N ARG A 179 -0.46 -8.13 17.09
CA ARG A 179 0.31 -9.34 17.38
C ARG A 179 1.74 -9.24 16.83
N SER A 180 2.68 -9.84 17.56
CA SER A 180 4.07 -9.97 17.11
C SER A 180 4.17 -10.84 15.87
N THR A 181 5.24 -10.64 15.09
CA THR A 181 5.55 -11.44 13.90
C THR A 181 5.54 -12.93 14.19
N GLU A 182 6.10 -13.34 15.33
CA GLU A 182 6.21 -14.72 15.77
C GLU A 182 4.83 -15.32 16.08
N GLN A 183 3.96 -14.55 16.75
CA GLN A 183 2.59 -14.98 17.05
C GLN A 183 1.75 -15.16 15.78
N LEU A 184 2.00 -14.35 14.76
CA LEU A 184 1.29 -14.44 13.49
C LEU A 184 1.80 -15.60 12.64
N ALA A 185 3.12 -15.79 12.60
CA ALA A 185 3.73 -16.96 11.97
C ALA A 185 3.23 -18.27 12.61
N ALA A 186 3.07 -18.30 13.93
CA ALA A 186 2.54 -19.45 14.66
C ALA A 186 1.11 -19.83 14.26
N VAL A 187 0.31 -18.88 13.76
CA VAL A 187 -1.06 -19.13 13.28
C VAL A 187 -1.16 -19.09 11.74
N GLY A 188 -0.03 -19.22 11.05
CA GLY A 188 0.02 -19.46 9.60
C GLY A 188 0.11 -18.21 8.72
N TRP A 189 0.27 -17.02 9.29
CA TRP A 189 0.51 -15.81 8.50
C TRP A 189 1.96 -15.73 8.04
N THR A 190 2.17 -15.42 6.77
CA THR A 190 3.49 -15.33 6.16
C THR A 190 3.83 -13.90 5.78
N ILE A 191 5.09 -13.51 5.94
CA ILE A 191 5.55 -12.19 5.50
C ILE A 191 5.68 -12.19 3.97
N ARG A 192 5.16 -11.14 3.36
CA ARG A 192 5.26 -10.86 1.93
C ARG A 192 5.85 -9.49 1.69
N HIS A 193 6.48 -9.35 0.53
CA HIS A 193 7.03 -8.09 0.07
C HIS A 193 6.26 -7.65 -1.16
N TRP A 194 5.52 -6.56 -1.02
CA TRP A 194 5.02 -5.83 -2.16
C TRP A 194 6.15 -4.96 -2.69
N LYS A 195 6.77 -5.45 -3.75
CA LYS A 195 7.74 -4.69 -4.53
C LYS A 195 6.94 -3.84 -5.49
N GLY A 196 6.98 -2.52 -5.32
CA GLY A 196 6.90 -1.68 -6.51
C GLY A 196 8.12 -2.04 -7.32
N GLU A 197 7.95 -2.51 -8.55
CA GLU A 197 9.09 -2.56 -9.45
C GLU A 197 9.52 -1.10 -9.68
N ALA A 198 10.45 -0.62 -8.85
CA ALA A 198 11.49 0.22 -9.40
C ALA A 198 12.29 -0.72 -10.28
N LEU A 199 11.82 -0.94 -11.52
CA LEU A 199 12.67 -1.51 -12.54
C LEU A 199 13.95 -0.70 -12.47
N PRO A 200 15.11 -1.32 -12.26
CA PRO A 200 16.36 -0.57 -12.37
C PRO A 200 16.29 0.05 -13.77
N LEU A 201 16.42 1.38 -13.87
CA LEU A 201 16.46 2.08 -15.15
C LEU A 201 17.79 1.77 -15.86
N ASN A 202 18.02 0.50 -16.15
CA ASN A 202 19.15 -0.01 -16.88
C ASN A 202 18.65 -0.59 -18.21
N ASP A 203 19.57 -0.71 -19.16
CA ASP A 203 19.23 -1.09 -20.53
C ASP A 203 18.56 -2.47 -20.62
N GLY A 204 18.81 -3.35 -19.64
CA GLY A 204 18.19 -4.67 -19.55
C GLY A 204 16.69 -4.59 -19.23
N ALA A 205 16.32 -3.85 -18.20
CA ALA A 205 14.92 -3.68 -17.81
C ALA A 205 14.10 -2.93 -18.86
N VAL A 206 14.70 -1.95 -19.54
CA VAL A 206 14.05 -1.25 -20.66
C VAL A 206 13.83 -2.20 -21.84
N ARG A 207 14.78 -3.10 -22.12
CA ARG A 207 14.64 -4.11 -23.18
C ARG A 207 13.55 -5.13 -22.84
N ASP A 208 13.51 -5.64 -21.61
CA ASP A 208 12.49 -6.59 -21.16
C ASP A 208 11.08 -5.99 -21.24
N LEU A 209 10.93 -4.70 -20.90
CA LEU A 209 9.66 -3.97 -21.08
C LEU A 209 9.27 -3.80 -22.54
N LEU A 210 10.22 -3.49 -23.42
CA LEU A 210 9.97 -3.36 -24.86
C LEU A 210 9.58 -4.70 -25.47
N ASP A 211 10.21 -5.80 -25.03
CA ASP A 211 9.90 -7.15 -25.47
C ASP A 211 8.49 -7.58 -24.98
N GLN A 212 8.13 -7.28 -23.72
CA GLN A 212 6.78 -7.51 -23.21
C GLN A 212 5.73 -6.66 -23.94
N ALA A 213 6.02 -5.38 -24.20
CA ALA A 213 5.12 -4.50 -24.94
C ALA A 213 4.93 -4.98 -26.38
N SER A 214 5.99 -5.46 -27.03
CA SER A 214 5.94 -6.00 -28.39
C SER A 214 5.15 -7.30 -28.43
N TRP A 215 5.39 -8.20 -27.46
CA TRP A 215 4.60 -9.42 -27.31
C TRP A 215 3.11 -9.13 -27.12
N LEU A 216 2.75 -8.17 -26.25
CA LEU A 216 1.35 -7.77 -26.06
C LEU A 216 0.72 -7.25 -27.35
N LYS A 217 1.43 -6.44 -28.15
CA LYS A 217 0.97 -5.96 -29.47
C LYS A 217 0.69 -7.10 -30.45
N THR A 218 1.52 -8.15 -30.45
CA THR A 218 1.28 -9.35 -31.28
C THR A 218 0.05 -10.14 -30.85
N GLN A 219 -0.31 -10.09 -29.56
CA GLN A 219 -1.51 -10.76 -29.02
C GLN A 219 -2.79 -9.94 -29.24
N THR A 220 -2.70 -8.60 -29.29
CA THR A 220 -3.85 -7.71 -29.50
C THR A 220 -4.16 -7.41 -30.96
N GLY A 221 -3.33 -7.87 -31.90
CA GLY A 221 -3.57 -7.75 -33.34
C GLY A 221 -3.32 -6.35 -33.92
N GLU A 222 -2.53 -5.51 -33.25
CA GLU A 222 -2.17 -4.15 -33.70
C GLU A 222 -1.10 -4.11 -34.82
N GLU A 223 -1.03 -5.12 -35.69
CA GLU A 223 -0.17 -5.09 -36.90
C GLU A 223 -0.98 -4.91 -38.20
N ARG A 224 -1.95 -3.99 -38.22
CA ARG A 224 -2.51 -3.49 -39.48
C ARG A 224 -2.61 -1.98 -39.51
#